data_AF-A0A015MG99-F1
#
_entry.id   AF-A0A015MG99-F1
#
_cell.length_a   1.000
_cell.length_b   1.000
_cell.length_c   1.000
_cell.angle_alpha   90.00
_cell.angle_beta   90.00
_cell.angle_gamma   90.00
#
_symmetry.space_group_name_H-M   'P 1'
#
loop_
_entity.id
_entity.type
_entity.pdbx_description
1 polymer ?
#
loop_
_entity_poly.entity_id
_entity_poly.type
_entity_poly.pdbx_seq_one_letter_code
_entity_poly.pdbx_strand_id
1 'polypeptide(L)'
;MQLKINNHDDVIFEWIPYNQFNDIKRIGKGGFATVYSAIWKDGLLKYDINKAQYVRNSNTKVALKYLYNSQNITSEFLHEVFSFLYK
;
A
#
# COMPACT_ATOMS: atom_id res chain seq x y z
N MET A 1 -10.16 0.25 -6.15
CA MET A 1 -10.25 1.66 -6.60
C MET A 1 -8.83 2.20 -6.69
N GLN A 2 -8.43 2.85 -7.77
CA GLN A 2 -7.06 3.34 -7.99
C GLN A 2 -7.14 4.80 -8.43
N LEU A 3 -6.23 5.65 -7.95
CA LEU A 3 -6.16 7.04 -8.43
C LEU A 3 -5.66 7.11 -9.87
N LYS A 4 -6.01 8.19 -10.57
CA LYS A 4 -5.56 8.40 -11.95
C LYS A 4 -4.03 8.53 -11.99
N ILE A 5 -3.39 7.75 -12.86
CA ILE A 5 -1.97 7.85 -13.16
C ILE A 5 -1.85 8.73 -14.42
N ASN A 6 -1.06 9.80 -14.34
CA ASN A 6 -0.88 10.74 -15.47
C ASN A 6 0.49 10.57 -16.12
N ASN A 7 1.52 10.20 -15.35
CA ASN A 7 2.88 9.97 -15.81
C ASN A 7 3.44 8.64 -15.27
N HIS A 8 4.44 8.09 -15.96
CA HIS A 8 5.09 6.83 -15.62
C HIS A 8 5.90 6.89 -14.30
N ASP A 9 6.28 8.09 -13.88
CA ASP A 9 6.99 8.35 -12.62
C ASP A 9 6.05 8.71 -11.45
N ASP A 10 4.73 8.73 -11.68
CA ASP A 10 3.78 9.09 -10.64
C ASP A 10 3.74 8.02 -9.53
N VAL A 11 3.56 8.48 -8.29
CA VAL A 11 3.27 7.59 -7.17
C VAL A 11 1.89 6.97 -7.35
N ILE A 12 1.84 5.65 -7.42
CA ILE A 12 0.60 4.90 -7.62
C ILE A 12 -0.10 4.69 -6.28
N PHE A 13 -1.33 5.18 -6.16
CA PHE A 13 -2.19 4.97 -5.00
C PHE A 13 -3.35 4.01 -5.34
N GLU A 14 -3.39 2.88 -4.63
CA GLU A 14 -4.35 1.79 -4.88
C GLU A 14 -5.05 1.38 -3.59
N TRP A 15 -6.38 1.24 -3.66
CA TRP A 15 -7.18 0.58 -2.66
C TRP A 15 -7.19 -0.92 -2.92
N ILE A 16 -6.55 -1.67 -2.02
CA ILE A 16 -6.36 -3.11 -2.14
C ILE A 16 -7.32 -3.83 -1.19
N PRO A 17 -8.19 -4.73 -1.70
CA PRO A 17 -9.03 -5.56 -0.85
C PRO A 17 -8.19 -6.46 0.09
N TYR A 18 -8.61 -6.61 1.34
CA TYR A 18 -7.82 -7.36 2.33
C TYR A 18 -7.57 -8.83 1.96
N ASN A 19 -8.46 -9.46 1.18
CA ASN A 19 -8.33 -10.84 0.70
C ASN A 19 -7.19 -11.05 -0.33
N GLN A 20 -6.56 -9.97 -0.79
CA GLN A 20 -5.37 -10.00 -1.65
C GLN A 20 -4.08 -10.29 -0.87
N PHE A 21 -4.14 -10.29 0.46
CA PHE A 21 -2.99 -10.56 1.31
C PHE A 21 -3.02 -11.98 1.89
N ASN A 22 -1.89 -12.67 1.77
CA ASN A 22 -1.64 -14.00 2.31
C ASN A 22 -0.45 -13.96 3.29
N ASP A 23 -0.25 -15.07 4.01
CA ASP A 23 0.89 -15.27 4.92
C ASP A 23 1.09 -14.11 5.92
N ILE A 24 -0.03 -13.59 6.43
CA ILE A 24 -0.04 -12.43 7.30
C ILE A 24 0.52 -12.83 8.67
N LYS A 25 1.70 -12.30 9.00
CA LYS A 25 2.42 -12.59 10.25
C LYS A 25 2.75 -11.30 10.97
N ARG A 26 2.41 -11.20 12.26
CA ARG A 26 2.75 -10.03 13.07
C ARG A 26 4.27 -9.94 13.23
N ILE A 27 4.85 -8.77 12.94
CA ILE A 27 6.28 -8.52 13.09
C ILE A 27 6.60 -7.49 14.17
N GLY A 28 5.63 -6.69 14.60
CA GLY A 28 5.83 -5.73 15.70
C GLY A 28 4.54 -5.06 16.17
N LYS A 29 4.55 -4.59 17.40
CA LYS A 29 3.46 -3.82 18.01
C LYS A 29 4.03 -2.56 18.65
N GLY A 30 3.53 -1.40 18.25
CA GLY A 30 3.81 -0.11 18.88
C GLY A 30 2.59 0.43 19.61
N GLY A 31 2.73 1.66 20.14
CA GLY A 31 1.65 2.36 20.87
C GLY A 31 0.43 2.70 20.02
N PHE A 32 0.62 2.95 18.71
CA PHE A 32 -0.44 3.43 17.80
C PHE A 32 -0.80 2.44 16.69
N ALA A 33 0.01 1.40 16.49
CA ALA A 33 -0.13 0.48 15.38
C ALA A 33 0.43 -0.91 15.67
N THR A 34 -0.08 -1.92 14.96
CA THR A 34 0.56 -3.23 14.82
C THR A 34 1.03 -3.39 13.38
N VAL A 35 2.25 -3.86 13.17
CA VAL A 35 2.81 -4.12 11.84
C VAL A 35 2.85 -5.62 11.59
N TYR A 36 2.40 -6.02 10.41
CA TYR A 36 2.43 -7.39 9.90
C TYR A 36 3.28 -7.44 8.64
N SER A 37 3.99 -8.54 8.41
CA SER A 37 4.47 -8.91 7.08
C SER A 37 3.37 -9.71 6.37
N ALA A 38 3.18 -9.49 5.07
CA ALA A 38 2.26 -10.27 4.25
C ALA A 38 2.81 -10.43 2.83
N ILE A 39 2.22 -11.36 2.08
CA ILE A 39 2.40 -11.50 0.63
C ILE A 39 1.18 -10.88 -0.06
N TRP A 40 1.39 -9.88 -0.90
CA TRP A 40 0.36 -9.31 -1.77
C TRP A 40 0.33 -10.08 -3.09
N LYS A 41 -0.78 -10.80 -3.36
CA LYS A 41 -0.93 -11.68 -4.54
C LYS A 41 -0.76 -10.93 -5.85
N ASP A 42 -1.56 -9.88 -6.07
CA ASP A 42 -1.51 -9.08 -7.29
C ASP A 42 -0.20 -8.29 -7.38
N GLY A 43 0.31 -7.82 -6.22
CA GLY A 43 1.56 -7.09 -6.14
C GLY A 43 1.55 -5.70 -6.75
N LEU A 44 2.69 -5.02 -6.65
CA LEU A 44 2.82 -3.60 -7.03
C LEU A 44 2.71 -3.43 -8.55
N LEU A 45 1.89 -2.46 -8.96
CA LEU A 45 1.86 -1.96 -10.34
C LEU A 45 3.09 -1.10 -10.59
N LYS A 46 3.84 -1.39 -11.66
CA LYS A 46 5.04 -0.64 -12.05
C LYS A 46 5.07 -0.46 -13.56
N TYR A 47 5.50 0.71 -14.01
CA TYR A 47 5.76 0.92 -15.44
C TYR A 47 7.07 0.23 -15.85
N ASP A 48 7.00 -0.62 -16.87
CA ASP A 48 8.15 -1.26 -17.50
C ASP A 48 8.53 -0.44 -18.74
N ILE A 49 9.67 0.27 -18.66
CA ILE A 49 10.18 1.14 -19.73
C ILE A 49 10.47 0.34 -21.01
N ASN A 50 10.97 -0.90 -20.88
CA ASN A 50 11.35 -1.72 -22.04
C ASN A 50 10.12 -2.23 -22.79
N LYS A 51 9.02 -2.46 -22.06
CA LYS A 51 7.75 -2.93 -22.64
C LYS A 51 6.75 -1.81 -22.91
N ALA A 52 7.08 -0.58 -22.52
CA ALA A 52 6.21 0.59 -22.58
C ALA A 52 4.79 0.34 -22.03
N GLN A 53 4.69 -0.42 -20.92
CA GLN A 53 3.40 -0.78 -20.31
C GLN A 53 3.51 -0.99 -18.81
N TYR A 54 2.38 -0.91 -18.11
CA TYR A 54 2.30 -1.27 -16.70
C TYR A 54 2.27 -2.78 -16.53
N VAL A 55 3.12 -3.28 -15.64
CA VAL A 55 3.21 -4.68 -15.24
C VAL A 55 3.02 -4.81 -13.74
N ARG A 56 2.57 -5.98 -13.28
CA ARG A 56 2.48 -6.29 -11.85
C ARG A 56 3.51 -7.32 -11.45
N ASN A 57 4.18 -7.08 -10.32
CA ASN A 57 5.06 -8.08 -9.72
C ASN A 57 4.30 -8.87 -8.65
N SER A 58 3.67 -9.97 -9.07
CA SER A 58 2.85 -10.82 -8.19
C SER A 58 3.64 -11.35 -6.98
N ASN A 59 2.95 -11.67 -5.90
CA ASN A 59 3.52 -12.25 -4.67
C ASN A 59 4.61 -11.36 -4.03
N THR A 60 4.40 -10.04 -4.09
CA THR A 60 5.32 -9.09 -3.45
C THR A 60 5.18 -9.14 -1.93
N LYS A 61 6.29 -9.22 -1.21
CA LYS A 61 6.32 -9.11 0.26
C LYS A 61 6.13 -7.66 0.67
N VAL A 62 5.15 -7.40 1.53
CA VAL A 62 4.76 -6.06 2.00
C VAL A 62 4.67 -5.99 3.51
N ALA A 63 4.74 -4.77 4.04
CA ALA A 63 4.37 -4.47 5.42
C ALA A 63 2.94 -3.92 5.47
N LEU A 64 2.07 -4.56 6.26
CA LEU A 64 0.72 -4.09 6.57
C LEU A 64 0.74 -3.41 7.94
N LYS A 65 0.46 -2.11 7.98
CA LYS A 65 0.35 -1.35 9.22
C LYS A 65 -1.13 -1.23 9.60
N TYR A 66 -1.54 -1.99 10.62
CA TYR A 66 -2.87 -1.88 11.23
C TYR A 66 -2.85 -0.78 12.29
N LEU A 67 -3.71 0.21 12.14
CA LEU A 67 -3.79 1.37 13.03
C LEU A 67 -4.93 1.18 14.02
N TYR A 68 -4.71 1.57 15.27
CA TYR A 68 -5.76 1.48 16.29
C TYR A 68 -6.79 2.60 16.13
N ASN A 69 -8.05 2.30 16.46
CA ASN A 69 -9.16 3.26 16.40
C ASN A 69 -9.39 3.91 15.01
N SER A 70 -8.88 3.30 13.94
CA SER A 70 -9.03 3.79 12.55
C SER A 70 -10.40 3.52 11.93
N GLN A 71 -11.41 3.23 12.76
CA GLN A 71 -12.78 2.97 12.32
C GLN A 71 -13.40 4.21 11.69
N ASN A 72 -12.90 5.40 12.05
CA ASN A 72 -13.17 6.66 11.38
C ASN A 72 -11.86 7.13 10.72
N ILE A 73 -11.76 6.99 9.40
CA ILE A 73 -10.69 7.63 8.64
C ILE A 73 -10.90 9.14 8.71
N THR A 74 -10.18 9.82 9.61
CA THR A 74 -10.25 11.28 9.75
C THR A 74 -9.40 11.97 8.68
N SER A 75 -9.70 13.24 8.42
CA SER A 75 -8.87 14.10 7.57
C SER A 75 -7.43 14.20 8.09
N GLU A 76 -7.24 14.17 9.41
CA GLU A 76 -5.91 14.17 10.05
C GLU A 76 -5.12 12.91 9.70
N PHE A 77 -5.77 11.75 9.69
CA PHE A 77 -5.13 10.50 9.28
C PHE A 77 -4.67 10.56 7.81
N LEU A 78 -5.54 11.04 6.92
CA LEU A 78 -5.19 11.23 5.52
C LEU A 78 -4.03 12.24 5.38
N HIS A 79 -4.04 13.32 6.17
CA HIS A 79 -2.97 14.31 6.18
C HIS A 79 -1.62 13.70 6.59
N GLU A 80 -1.59 12.84 7.61
CA GLU A 80 -0.38 12.12 8.00
C GLU A 80 0.13 11.23 6.85
N VAL A 81 -0.75 10.44 6.21
CA VAL A 81 -0.40 9.61 5.04
C VAL A 81 0.16 10.46 3.91
N PHE A 82 -0.49 11.58 3.58
CA PHE A 82 -0.02 12.49 2.55
C PHE A 82 1.31 13.16 2.92
N SER A 83 1.56 13.47 4.20
CA SER A 83 2.83 14.07 4.64
C SER A 83 4.04 13.18 4.37
N PHE A 84 3.87 11.84 4.36
CA PHE A 84 4.93 10.90 4.00
C PHE A 84 5.18 10.83 2.48
N LEU A 85 4.23 11.29 1.65
CA LEU A 85 4.30 11.25 0.19
C LEU A 85 4.90 12.51 -0.42
N TYR A 86 4.78 13.67 0.26
CA TYR A 86 5.27 14.97 -0.23
C TYR A 86 6.63 15.39 0.37
N LYS A 87 7.48 14.42 0.74
CA LYS A 87 8.86 14.70 1.16
C LYS A 87 9.83 14.70 -0.02
#